data_AF-A0A7C5QJM2-F1
#
_entry.id   AF-A0A7C5QJM2-F1
#
_cell.length_a   1.000
_cell.length_b   1.000
_cell.length_c   1.000
_cell.angle_alpha   90.00
_cell.angle_beta   90.00
_cell.angle_gamma   90.00
#
_symmetry.space_group_name_H-M   'P 1'
#
loop_
_entity.id
_entity.type
_entity.pdbx_description
1 polymer ?
#
loop_
_entity_poly.entity_id
_entity_poly.type
_entity_poly.pdbx_seq_one_letter_code
_entity_poly.pdbx_strand_id
1 'polypeptide(L)'
;MKKIIVSMIIVLLLIPVAASANIFTFRYGYFVPRMQGGEDSLWTIEFENMSLKKANYQGGMLGLAYEYFMTKNLSLVLSVDFYSRRKAGFYLDWTMYKIDEDYFAFPAEYYPNGDMIIHSFEVSQTPIQLSLKVTPLGRRVRFVPYFGGGIGLCLWSVRLQGDIVDFSDAWVYSDPYLGDVDIYSVKYTFADESNRISLSYNAFAGVMIPIG
;
A
#
# COMPACT_ATOMS: atom_id res chain seq x y z
N MET A 1 5.90 -20.78 23.03
CA MET A 1 5.31 -19.78 22.12
C MET A 1 4.18 -20.34 21.25
N LYS A 2 4.39 -21.41 20.46
CA LYS A 2 3.31 -22.01 19.61
C LYS A 2 2.03 -22.39 20.38
N LYS A 3 2.14 -22.96 21.59
CA LYS A 3 0.97 -23.36 22.40
C LYS A 3 0.12 -22.17 22.88
N ILE A 4 0.76 -21.05 23.23
CA ILE A 4 0.06 -19.82 23.65
C ILE A 4 -0.72 -19.23 22.47
N ILE A 5 -0.11 -19.20 21.27
CA ILE A 5 -0.76 -18.73 20.04
C ILE A 5 -1.97 -19.62 19.70
N VAL A 6 -1.83 -20.94 19.78
CA VAL A 6 -2.92 -21.89 19.52
C VAL A 6 -4.05 -21.73 20.55
N SER A 7 -3.72 -21.60 21.84
CA SER A 7 -4.72 -21.34 22.89
C SER A 7 -5.43 -20.00 22.69
N MET A 8 -4.72 -18.96 22.26
CA MET A 8 -5.31 -17.64 21.97
C MET A 8 -6.25 -17.70 20.77
N ILE A 9 -5.89 -18.45 19.72
CA ILE A 9 -6.76 -18.70 18.56
C ILE A 9 -8.01 -19.49 18.96
N ILE A 10 -7.87 -20.53 19.78
CA ILE A 10 -9.00 -21.34 20.26
C ILE A 10 -9.94 -20.50 21.13
N VAL A 11 -9.40 -19.67 22.02
CA VAL A 11 -10.21 -18.74 22.82
C VAL A 11 -10.91 -17.72 21.91
N LEU A 12 -10.22 -17.15 20.92
CA LEU A 12 -10.82 -16.25 19.93
C LEU A 12 -11.94 -16.92 19.12
N LEU A 13 -11.79 -18.21 18.80
CA LEU A 13 -12.80 -19.00 18.08
C LEU A 13 -13.99 -19.42 18.95
N LEU A 14 -13.83 -19.44 20.28
CA LEU A 14 -14.87 -19.84 21.23
C LEU A 14 -15.67 -18.65 21.79
N ILE A 15 -15.13 -17.42 21.75
CA ILE A 15 -15.84 -16.18 22.10
C ILE A 15 -17.19 -16.02 21.34
N PRO A 16 -17.32 -16.38 20.05
CA PRO A 16 -18.59 -16.29 19.32
C PRO A 16 -19.68 -17.27 19.80
N VAL A 17 -19.32 -18.32 20.55
CA VAL A 17 -20.26 -19.38 20.98
C VAL A 17 -21.04 -18.97 22.23
N ALA A 18 -20.52 -18.03 23.02
CA ALA A 18 -21.14 -17.56 24.24
C ALA A 18 -21.86 -16.21 24.02
N ALA A 19 -23.10 -16.31 23.53
CA ALA A 19 -24.15 -15.28 23.52
C ALA A 19 -24.04 -14.12 22.52
N SER A 20 -25.12 -13.99 21.72
CA SER A 20 -25.44 -13.03 20.64
C SER A 20 -24.96 -13.41 19.23
N ALA A 21 -25.83 -13.16 18.25
CA ALA A 21 -25.65 -13.50 16.85
C ALA A 21 -24.58 -12.62 16.17
N ASN A 22 -23.32 -12.77 16.57
CA ASN A 22 -22.20 -12.01 16.00
C ASN A 22 -22.04 -12.29 14.51
N ILE A 23 -21.51 -11.31 13.76
CA ILE A 23 -21.34 -11.44 12.31
C ILE A 23 -19.86 -11.56 11.99
N PHE A 24 -19.54 -12.52 11.12
CA PHE A 24 -18.27 -12.55 10.40
C PHE A 24 -18.49 -12.07 8.97
N THR A 25 -17.68 -11.12 8.51
CA THR A 25 -17.84 -10.47 7.21
C THR A 25 -16.56 -10.58 6.39
N PHE A 26 -16.69 -11.05 5.15
CA PHE A 26 -15.68 -10.86 4.11
C PHE A 26 -15.92 -9.52 3.42
N ARG A 27 -14.87 -8.72 3.28
CA ARG A 27 -14.91 -7.40 2.66
C ARG A 27 -14.10 -7.45 1.37
N TYR A 28 -14.66 -6.89 0.32
CA TYR A 28 -13.95 -6.55 -0.89
C TYR A 28 -14.18 -5.07 -1.15
N GLY A 29 -13.12 -4.35 -1.51
CA GLY A 29 -13.22 -2.92 -1.76
C GLY A 29 -12.20 -2.45 -2.77
N TYR A 30 -12.29 -1.18 -3.13
CA TYR A 30 -11.34 -0.51 -4.00
C TYR A 30 -10.51 0.47 -3.15
N PHE A 31 -9.20 0.29 -3.17
CA PHE A 31 -8.26 1.09 -2.43
C PHE A 31 -7.66 2.17 -3.33
N VAL A 32 -7.67 3.41 -2.83
CA VAL A 32 -7.08 4.58 -3.46
C VAL A 32 -6.08 5.20 -2.49
N PRO A 33 -4.76 4.97 -2.67
CA PRO A 33 -3.76 5.51 -1.76
C PRO A 33 -3.72 7.05 -1.85
N ARG A 34 -3.68 7.68 -0.68
CA ARG A 34 -3.24 9.06 -0.56
C ARG A 34 -1.71 9.06 -0.58
N MET A 35 -1.14 9.19 -1.76
CA MET A 35 0.27 9.48 -1.95
C MET A 35 0.48 10.94 -1.59
N GLN A 36 0.88 11.17 -0.34
CA GLN A 36 1.23 12.47 0.20
C GLN A 36 2.73 12.48 0.49
N GLY A 37 3.35 13.59 0.16
CA GLY A 37 4.74 13.89 0.38
C GLY A 37 5.03 15.21 -0.34
N GLY A 38 6.03 15.96 0.13
CA GLY A 38 6.43 17.20 -0.53
C GLY A 38 7.03 16.93 -1.91
N GLU A 39 7.67 17.95 -2.47
CA GLU A 39 8.42 17.83 -3.74
C GLU A 39 9.48 16.70 -3.65
N ASP A 40 10.15 16.57 -2.50
CA ASP A 40 11.18 15.54 -2.26
C ASP A 40 10.64 14.16 -1.83
N SER A 41 9.36 13.87 -2.07
CA SER A 41 8.82 12.58 -1.69
C SER A 41 9.20 11.50 -2.71
N LEU A 42 9.51 10.30 -2.22
CA LEU A 42 9.76 9.12 -3.07
C LEU A 42 8.67 8.97 -4.14
N TRP A 43 7.40 9.18 -3.78
CA TRP A 43 6.29 9.10 -4.72
C TRP A 43 6.38 10.10 -5.86
N THR A 44 6.76 11.35 -5.55
CA THR A 44 6.89 12.43 -6.53
C THR A 44 8.02 12.12 -7.49
N ILE A 45 9.20 11.81 -6.95
CA ILE A 45 10.41 11.49 -7.72
C ILE A 45 10.16 10.29 -8.65
N GLU A 46 9.58 9.21 -8.14
CA GLU A 46 9.34 8.00 -8.94
C GLU A 46 8.28 8.22 -10.02
N PHE A 47 7.22 9.01 -9.77
CA PHE A 47 6.19 9.24 -10.79
C PHE A 47 6.58 10.30 -11.83
N GLU A 48 7.48 11.21 -11.50
CA GLU A 48 7.95 12.21 -12.45
C GLU A 48 9.00 11.62 -13.40
N ASN A 49 9.89 10.74 -12.90
CA ASN A 49 11.01 10.23 -13.67
C ASN A 49 10.76 8.87 -14.32
N MET A 50 9.76 8.10 -13.86
CA MET A 50 9.50 6.76 -14.37
C MET A 50 8.16 6.59 -15.09
N SER A 51 8.04 5.45 -15.77
CA SER A 51 6.77 4.95 -16.32
C SER A 51 5.71 4.55 -15.28
N LEU A 52 6.01 4.65 -13.98
CA LEU A 52 5.06 4.39 -12.90
C LEU A 52 4.04 5.52 -12.79
N LYS A 53 2.77 5.16 -12.61
CA LYS A 53 1.67 6.12 -12.40
C LYS A 53 0.97 5.82 -11.09
N LYS A 54 0.43 6.86 -10.45
CA LYS A 54 -0.46 6.72 -9.28
C LYS A 54 -1.60 5.72 -9.49
N ALA A 55 -2.18 5.70 -10.70
CA ALA A 55 -3.22 4.75 -11.07
C ALA A 55 -2.78 3.28 -10.98
N ASN A 56 -1.48 2.99 -11.14
CA ASN A 56 -0.94 1.63 -11.08
C ASN A 56 -0.99 1.03 -9.66
N TYR A 57 -1.18 1.88 -8.65
CA TYR A 57 -1.33 1.53 -7.23
C TYR A 57 -2.76 1.75 -6.72
N GLN A 58 -3.74 1.87 -7.61
CA GLN A 58 -5.15 1.78 -7.24
C GLN A 58 -5.63 0.36 -7.54
N GLY A 59 -6.47 -0.21 -6.67
CA GLY A 59 -6.97 -1.56 -6.95
C GLY A 59 -7.71 -2.22 -5.80
N GLY A 60 -8.06 -3.49 -6.01
CA GLY A 60 -8.79 -4.28 -5.02
C GLY A 60 -8.06 -4.43 -3.69
N MET A 61 -8.83 -4.37 -2.60
CA MET A 61 -8.45 -4.79 -1.25
C MET A 61 -9.40 -5.88 -0.77
N LEU A 62 -8.88 -6.75 0.09
CA LEU A 62 -9.65 -7.79 0.76
C LEU A 62 -9.59 -7.57 2.26
N GLY A 63 -10.64 -7.93 2.99
CA GLY A 63 -10.65 -7.77 4.43
C GLY A 63 -11.57 -8.73 5.13
N LEU A 64 -11.34 -8.85 6.43
CA LEU A 64 -12.14 -9.65 7.35
C LEU A 64 -12.61 -8.72 8.45
N ALA A 65 -13.87 -8.87 8.85
CA ALA A 65 -14.40 -8.15 10.00
C ALA A 65 -15.22 -9.06 10.90
N TYR A 66 -15.03 -8.90 12.19
CA TYR A 66 -15.85 -9.49 13.24
C TYR A 66 -16.67 -8.40 13.90
N GLU A 67 -17.98 -8.58 13.93
CA GLU A 67 -18.92 -7.66 14.55
C GLU A 67 -19.52 -8.28 15.80
N TYR A 68 -19.20 -7.69 16.96
CA TYR A 68 -19.75 -8.03 18.25
C TYR A 68 -20.97 -7.16 18.56
N PHE A 69 -22.11 -7.80 18.84
CA PHE A 69 -23.36 -7.10 19.12
C PHE A 69 -23.44 -6.66 20.58
N MET A 70 -23.20 -5.37 20.82
CA MET A 70 -23.38 -4.76 22.14
C MET A 70 -24.87 -4.55 22.46
N THR A 71 -25.64 -4.06 21.50
CA THR A 71 -27.10 -3.89 21.61
C THR A 71 -27.78 -4.19 20.27
N LYS A 72 -29.13 -4.08 20.22
CA LYS A 72 -29.91 -4.22 18.98
C LYS A 72 -29.49 -3.23 17.88
N ASN A 73 -28.93 -2.09 18.28
CA ASN A 73 -28.62 -0.96 17.41
C ASN A 73 -27.11 -0.63 17.39
N LEU A 74 -26.33 -1.14 18.34
CA LEU A 74 -24.91 -0.79 18.50
C LEU A 74 -24.03 -2.05 18.43
N SER A 75 -22.91 -1.95 17.74
CA SER A 75 -21.94 -3.04 17.64
C SER A 75 -20.51 -2.54 17.59
N LEU A 76 -19.63 -3.38 18.12
CA LEU A 76 -18.19 -3.20 18.04
C LEU A 76 -17.67 -4.02 16.87
N VAL A 77 -16.89 -3.41 16.00
CA VAL A 77 -16.35 -4.05 14.79
C VAL A 77 -14.83 -4.06 14.90
N LEU A 78 -14.25 -5.26 14.86
CA LEU A 78 -12.83 -5.45 14.65
C LEU A 78 -12.62 -5.86 13.21
N SER A 79 -11.80 -5.14 12.45
CA SER A 79 -11.51 -5.47 11.05
C SER A 79 -10.02 -5.47 10.76
N VAL A 80 -9.61 -6.38 9.89
CA VAL A 80 -8.28 -6.41 9.28
C VAL A 80 -8.45 -6.41 7.77
N ASP A 81 -7.90 -5.40 7.12
CA ASP A 81 -7.90 -5.28 5.66
C ASP A 81 -6.48 -5.52 5.13
N PHE A 82 -6.36 -6.02 3.91
CA PHE A 82 -5.11 -6.39 3.26
C PHE A 82 -5.05 -5.77 1.87
N TYR A 83 -3.97 -5.04 1.62
CA TYR A 83 -3.65 -4.44 0.34
C TYR A 83 -2.16 -4.64 0.03
N SER A 84 -1.85 -5.08 -1.18
CA SER A 84 -0.48 -5.13 -1.69
C SER A 84 -0.48 -4.92 -3.20
N ARG A 85 0.43 -4.06 -3.68
CA ARG A 85 0.69 -3.85 -5.09
C ARG A 85 2.18 -3.69 -5.33
N ARG A 86 2.67 -4.45 -6.30
CA ARG A 86 4.03 -4.34 -6.85
C ARG A 86 3.95 -4.02 -8.32
N LYS A 87 4.73 -3.05 -8.77
CA LYS A 87 4.88 -2.69 -10.17
C LYS A 87 6.34 -2.44 -10.50
N ALA A 88 6.77 -2.94 -11.65
CA ALA A 88 8.05 -2.58 -12.24
C ALA A 88 7.85 -1.34 -13.12
N GLY A 89 8.80 -0.43 -13.04
CA GLY A 89 8.90 0.77 -13.86
C GLY A 89 10.29 0.88 -14.45
N PHE A 90 10.43 1.81 -15.37
CA PHE A 90 11.71 2.19 -15.95
C PHE A 90 11.77 3.72 -16.07
N TYR A 91 12.98 4.27 -16.02
CA TYR A 91 13.21 5.70 -16.19
C TYR A 91 12.92 6.12 -17.63
N LEU A 92 12.15 7.21 -17.80
CA LEU A 92 11.69 7.65 -19.12
C LEU A 92 12.80 8.36 -19.90
N ASP A 93 13.53 9.24 -19.20
CA ASP A 93 14.50 10.16 -19.82
C ASP A 93 15.95 9.70 -19.65
N TRP A 94 16.17 8.48 -19.14
CA TRP A 94 17.49 7.95 -18.82
C TRP A 94 17.71 6.55 -19.39
N THR A 95 18.91 6.33 -19.91
CA THR A 95 19.37 5.02 -20.39
C THR A 95 20.68 4.63 -19.71
N MET A 96 20.91 3.34 -19.54
CA MET A 96 22.07 2.82 -18.84
C MET A 96 23.20 2.52 -19.81
N TYR A 97 24.38 3.04 -19.50
CA TYR A 97 25.63 2.66 -20.14
C TYR A 97 26.65 2.27 -19.08
N LYS A 98 27.57 1.40 -19.49
CA LYS A 98 28.70 1.01 -18.67
C LYS A 98 29.93 1.80 -19.08
N ILE A 99 30.55 2.50 -18.14
CA ILE A 99 31.84 3.15 -18.32
C ILE A 99 32.81 2.46 -17.36
N ASP A 100 33.89 1.91 -17.91
CA ASP A 100 34.84 1.09 -17.17
C ASP A 100 34.17 -0.09 -16.45
N GLU A 101 34.00 0.00 -15.12
CA GLU A 101 33.37 -1.02 -14.28
C GLU A 101 32.01 -0.60 -13.70
N ASP A 102 31.65 0.68 -13.80
CA ASP A 102 30.46 1.27 -13.19
C ASP A 102 29.36 1.54 -14.22
N TYR A 103 28.11 1.59 -13.74
CA TYR A 103 26.95 1.91 -14.55
C TYR A 103 26.53 3.36 -14.33
N PHE A 104 26.22 4.04 -15.43
CA PHE A 104 25.78 5.42 -15.43
C PHE A 104 24.51 5.60 -16.25
N ALA A 105 23.68 6.53 -15.82
CA ALA A 105 22.49 6.99 -16.48
C ALA A 105 22.86 8.15 -17.40
N PHE A 106 22.63 7.96 -18.70
CA PHE A 106 22.80 8.97 -19.74
C PHE A 106 21.44 9.50 -20.18
N PRO A 107 21.34 10.79 -20.58
CA PRO A 107 20.09 11.33 -21.10
C PRO A 107 19.64 10.59 -22.36
N ALA A 108 18.44 10.02 -22.33
CA ALA A 108 17.90 9.18 -23.40
C ALA A 108 17.70 9.94 -24.72
N GLU A 109 17.52 11.27 -24.65
CA GLU A 109 17.40 12.15 -25.81
C GLU A 109 18.62 12.05 -26.74
N TYR A 110 19.82 11.99 -26.14
CA TYR A 110 21.08 11.97 -26.87
C TYR A 110 21.66 10.56 -27.02
N TYR A 111 21.36 9.67 -26.07
CA TYR A 111 21.88 8.31 -26.02
C TYR A 111 20.76 7.25 -26.03
N PRO A 112 19.98 7.13 -27.13
CA PRO A 112 18.76 6.31 -27.14
C PRO A 112 19.01 4.79 -27.17
N ASN A 113 20.26 4.35 -27.32
CA ASN A 113 20.60 2.93 -27.53
C ASN A 113 21.04 2.22 -26.23
N GLY A 114 21.03 2.90 -25.09
CA GLY A 114 21.43 2.31 -23.81
C GLY A 114 20.37 1.36 -23.25
N ASP A 115 20.77 0.58 -22.25
CA ASP A 115 19.86 -0.36 -21.60
C ASP A 115 18.81 0.39 -20.76
N MET A 116 17.65 -0.22 -20.54
CA MET A 116 16.61 0.37 -19.69
C MET A 116 17.00 0.22 -18.21
N ILE A 117 16.93 1.31 -17.45
CA ILE A 117 17.11 1.29 -15.99
C ILE A 117 15.77 0.89 -15.37
N ILE A 118 15.69 -0.31 -14.78
CA ILE A 118 14.44 -0.92 -14.32
C ILE A 118 14.51 -1.15 -12.81
N HIS A 119 13.47 -0.74 -12.10
CA HIS A 119 13.24 -1.23 -10.74
C HIS A 119 11.77 -1.48 -10.45
N SER A 120 11.55 -2.29 -9.41
CA SER A 120 10.24 -2.61 -8.88
C SER A 120 9.97 -1.86 -7.60
N PHE A 121 8.75 -1.32 -7.51
CA PHE A 121 8.27 -0.59 -6.36
C PHE A 121 7.00 -1.25 -5.83
N GLU A 122 7.06 -1.73 -4.59
CA GLU A 122 6.00 -2.45 -3.90
C GLU A 122 5.53 -1.69 -2.67
N VAL A 123 4.21 -1.58 -2.54
CA VAL A 123 3.55 -0.99 -1.38
C VAL A 123 2.52 -1.96 -0.84
N SER A 124 2.60 -2.20 0.46
CA SER A 124 1.65 -3.04 1.19
C SER A 124 1.12 -2.30 2.41
N GLN A 125 -0.16 -2.54 2.71
CA GLN A 125 -0.86 -1.99 3.86
C GLN A 125 -1.80 -3.03 4.46
N THR A 126 -1.73 -3.16 5.78
CA THR A 126 -2.61 -4.01 6.59
C THR A 126 -3.21 -3.18 7.72
N PRO A 127 -4.34 -2.49 7.48
CA PRO A 127 -5.08 -1.77 8.53
C PRO A 127 -5.78 -2.73 9.49
N ILE A 128 -5.51 -2.59 10.78
CA ILE A 128 -6.21 -3.26 11.89
C ILE A 128 -7.04 -2.19 12.60
N GLN A 129 -8.36 -2.28 12.51
CA GLN A 129 -9.28 -1.22 12.93
C GLN A 129 -10.28 -1.73 13.98
N LEU A 130 -10.56 -0.89 14.95
CA LEU A 130 -11.62 -1.05 15.94
C LEU A 130 -12.62 0.10 15.78
N SER A 131 -13.87 -0.23 15.48
CA SER A 131 -14.89 0.74 15.15
C SER A 131 -16.21 0.48 15.85
N LEU A 132 -16.99 1.52 16.07
CA LEU A 132 -18.38 1.43 16.49
C LEU A 132 -19.30 1.51 15.27
N LYS A 133 -20.26 0.60 15.18
CA LYS A 133 -21.30 0.56 14.14
C LYS A 133 -22.66 0.77 14.78
N VAL A 134 -23.42 1.72 14.23
CA VAL A 134 -24.79 2.03 14.61
C VAL A 134 -25.74 1.60 13.50
N THR A 135 -26.80 0.89 13.87
CA THR A 135 -27.92 0.47 13.01
C THR A 135 -29.21 1.09 13.54
N PRO A 136 -29.62 2.29 13.07
CA PRO A 136 -30.70 3.06 13.69
C PRO A 136 -32.04 2.33 13.68
N LEU A 137 -32.35 1.57 12.63
CA LEU A 137 -33.59 0.79 12.52
C LEU A 137 -33.49 -0.60 13.17
N GLY A 138 -32.37 -0.89 13.82
CA GLY A 138 -32.03 -2.22 14.30
C GLY A 138 -31.88 -3.22 13.15
N ARG A 139 -31.85 -4.52 13.48
CA ARG A 139 -31.46 -5.59 12.54
C ARG A 139 -32.61 -6.51 12.10
N ARG A 140 -33.86 -6.16 12.42
CA ARG A 140 -35.05 -6.99 12.13
C ARG A 140 -35.78 -6.60 10.84
N VAL A 141 -35.33 -5.53 10.19
CA VAL A 141 -35.91 -5.01 8.95
C VAL A 141 -35.16 -5.57 7.75
N ARG A 142 -35.83 -5.73 6.60
CA ARG A 142 -35.20 -6.18 5.33
C ARG A 142 -34.13 -5.23 4.80
N PHE A 143 -34.12 -4.00 5.31
CA PHE A 143 -33.23 -2.93 4.91
C PHE A 143 -32.63 -2.32 6.17
N VAL A 144 -31.38 -2.69 6.49
CA VAL A 144 -30.71 -2.23 7.70
C VAL A 144 -29.65 -1.19 7.33
N PRO A 145 -29.96 0.12 7.40
CA PRO A 145 -28.95 1.15 7.25
C PRO A 145 -27.97 1.06 8.42
N TYR A 146 -26.71 1.37 8.16
CA TYR A 146 -25.69 1.47 9.19
C TYR A 146 -24.71 2.60 8.90
N PHE A 147 -24.12 3.13 9.95
CA PHE A 147 -22.99 4.05 9.89
C PHE A 147 -22.09 3.84 11.09
N GLY A 148 -20.86 4.30 11.01
CA GLY A 148 -19.89 4.09 12.06
C GLY A 148 -18.54 4.69 11.75
N GLY A 149 -17.65 4.51 12.70
CA GLY A 149 -16.28 4.99 12.61
C GLY A 149 -15.47 4.52 13.79
N GLY A 150 -14.18 4.79 13.73
CA GLY A 150 -13.24 4.25 14.68
C GLY A 150 -11.81 4.62 14.38
N ILE A 151 -10.94 3.90 15.07
CA ILE A 151 -9.50 4.10 15.04
C ILE A 151 -8.82 2.76 14.78
N GLY A 152 -7.58 2.81 14.33
CA GLY A 152 -6.84 1.61 14.03
C GLY A 152 -5.35 1.86 13.93
N LEU A 153 -4.63 0.76 13.81
CA LEU A 153 -3.21 0.75 13.47
C LEU A 153 -3.09 0.29 12.02
N CYS A 154 -2.39 1.05 11.19
CA CYS A 154 -2.04 0.64 9.85
C CYS A 154 -0.59 0.19 9.82
N LEU A 155 -0.40 -1.11 9.59
CA LEU A 155 0.90 -1.71 9.32
C LEU A 155 1.19 -1.52 7.84
N TRP A 156 2.27 -0.85 7.48
CA TRP A 156 2.62 -0.62 6.09
C TRP A 156 4.08 -0.96 5.82
N SER A 157 4.36 -1.28 4.57
CA SER A 157 5.72 -1.54 4.11
C SER A 157 5.91 -1.08 2.67
N VAL A 158 7.09 -0.55 2.40
CA VAL A 158 7.50 -0.07 1.08
C VAL A 158 8.80 -0.77 0.71
N ARG A 159 8.86 -1.33 -0.49
CA ARG A 159 10.03 -2.03 -1.00
C ARG A 159 10.39 -1.50 -2.38
N LEU A 160 11.68 -1.26 -2.57
CA LEU A 160 12.25 -0.87 -3.84
C LEU A 160 13.39 -1.84 -4.16
N GLN A 161 13.32 -2.46 -5.34
CA GLN A 161 14.30 -3.43 -5.80
C GLN A 161 14.60 -3.23 -7.28
N GLY A 162 15.87 -3.01 -7.62
CA GLY A 162 16.37 -2.92 -8.98
C GLY A 162 17.41 -1.82 -9.13
N ASP A 163 17.58 -1.34 -10.36
CA ASP A 163 18.55 -0.29 -10.67
C ASP A 163 17.94 1.09 -10.40
N ILE A 164 18.62 1.90 -9.57
CA ILE A 164 18.21 3.26 -9.21
C ILE A 164 19.26 4.24 -9.71
N VAL A 165 18.79 5.36 -10.26
CA VAL A 165 19.63 6.52 -10.58
C VAL A 165 19.84 7.37 -9.33
N ASP A 166 21.08 7.64 -8.99
CA ASP A 166 21.45 8.54 -7.90
C ASP A 166 21.54 9.98 -8.41
N PHE A 167 20.44 10.72 -8.33
CA PHE A 167 20.36 12.12 -8.77
C PHE A 167 21.08 13.12 -7.84
N SER A 168 21.64 12.65 -6.71
CA SER A 168 22.28 13.54 -5.74
C SER A 168 23.68 14.00 -6.15
N ASP A 169 24.34 13.26 -7.04
CA ASP A 169 25.71 13.52 -7.48
C ASP A 169 25.82 13.41 -9.00
N ALA A 170 25.96 14.55 -9.68
CA ALA A 170 26.10 14.62 -11.13
C ALA A 170 27.57 14.53 -11.54
N TRP A 171 27.85 13.71 -12.55
CA TRP A 171 29.16 13.50 -13.13
C TRP A 171 29.18 14.10 -14.54
N VAL A 172 30.28 14.76 -14.91
CA VAL A 172 30.40 15.34 -16.25
C VAL A 172 31.11 14.38 -17.18
N TYR A 173 30.44 13.99 -18.26
CA TYR A 173 30.99 13.21 -19.36
C TYR A 173 31.24 14.11 -20.56
N SER A 174 32.50 14.27 -20.97
CA SER A 174 32.85 15.05 -22.16
C SER A 174 32.67 14.23 -23.43
N ASP A 175 31.58 14.48 -24.16
CA ASP A 175 31.28 13.86 -25.45
C ASP A 175 31.93 14.63 -26.61
N PRO A 176 32.60 13.96 -27.56
CA PRO A 176 33.26 14.62 -28.70
C PRO A 176 32.34 15.41 -29.65
N TYR A 177 31.04 15.11 -29.66
CA TYR A 177 30.05 15.72 -30.56
C TYR A 177 29.07 16.63 -29.82
N LEU A 178 28.72 16.31 -28.58
CA LEU A 178 27.73 17.02 -27.79
C LEU A 178 28.35 17.98 -26.75
N GLY A 179 29.64 17.83 -26.46
CA GLY A 179 30.31 18.56 -25.37
C GLY A 179 30.06 17.89 -24.02
N ASP A 180 30.10 18.67 -22.95
CA ASP A 180 29.93 18.17 -21.59
C ASP A 180 28.46 17.81 -21.31
N VAL A 181 28.21 16.56 -20.92
CA VAL A 181 26.90 16.01 -20.60
C VAL A 181 26.88 15.55 -19.14
N ASP A 182 25.83 15.92 -18.41
CA ASP A 182 25.62 15.44 -17.04
C ASP A 182 25.09 13.99 -17.07
N ILE A 183 25.79 13.10 -16.37
CA ILE A 183 25.44 11.70 -16.16
C ILE A 183 25.34 11.41 -14.67
N TYR A 184 24.55 10.40 -14.30
CA TYR A 184 24.33 10.03 -12.90
C TYR A 184 24.71 8.58 -12.64
N SER A 185 25.20 8.26 -11.43
CA SER A 185 25.55 6.87 -11.11
C SER A 185 24.29 6.00 -10.99
N VAL A 186 24.37 4.77 -11.50
CA VAL A 186 23.30 3.76 -11.38
C VAL A 186 23.76 2.67 -10.43
N LYS A 187 22.96 2.41 -9.41
CA LYS A 187 23.27 1.40 -8.39
C LYS A 187 22.12 0.43 -8.26
N TYR A 188 22.44 -0.86 -8.30
CA TYR A 188 21.49 -1.89 -7.88
C TYR A 188 21.20 -1.73 -6.39
N THR A 189 19.94 -1.47 -6.06
CA THR A 189 19.50 -1.19 -4.70
C THR A 189 18.42 -2.17 -4.29
N PHE A 190 18.53 -2.66 -3.05
CA PHE A 190 17.48 -3.37 -2.35
C PHE A 190 17.14 -2.61 -1.07
N ALA A 191 16.12 -1.77 -1.15
CA ALA A 191 15.63 -0.98 -0.03
C ALA A 191 14.29 -1.53 0.47
N ASP A 192 14.17 -1.77 1.78
CA ASP A 192 12.94 -2.23 2.43
C ASP A 192 12.69 -1.39 3.67
N GLU A 193 11.58 -0.67 3.68
CA GLU A 193 11.02 -0.05 4.88
C GLU A 193 9.83 -0.90 5.33
N SER A 194 10.09 -1.89 6.19
CA SER A 194 9.09 -2.86 6.64
C SER A 194 8.56 -2.59 8.04
N ASN A 195 7.37 -3.13 8.33
CA ASN A 195 6.74 -3.14 9.65
C ASN A 195 6.52 -1.74 10.26
N ARG A 196 6.31 -0.73 9.43
CA ARG A 196 6.01 0.62 9.91
C ARG A 196 4.58 0.66 10.42
N ILE A 197 4.41 1.32 11.56
CA ILE A 197 3.12 1.43 12.24
C ILE A 197 2.68 2.88 12.20
N SER A 198 1.45 3.09 11.78
CA SER A 198 0.82 4.41 11.79
C SER A 198 -0.55 4.34 12.44
N LEU A 199 -0.97 5.43 13.08
CA LEU A 199 -2.34 5.58 13.55
C LEU A 199 -3.25 5.88 12.36
N SER A 200 -4.43 5.27 12.35
CA SER A 200 -5.44 5.44 11.31
C SER A 200 -6.80 5.69 11.95
N TYR A 201 -7.67 6.36 11.21
CA TYR A 201 -9.08 6.54 11.56
C TYR A 201 -9.92 6.13 10.37
N ASN A 202 -11.14 5.68 10.65
CA ASN A 202 -12.09 5.30 9.61
C ASN A 202 -13.50 5.84 9.89
N ALA A 203 -14.24 6.02 8.80
CA ALA A 203 -15.66 6.29 8.82
C ALA A 203 -16.31 5.45 7.70
N PHE A 204 -17.49 4.94 7.97
CA PHE A 204 -18.23 4.13 7.01
C PHE A 204 -19.74 4.32 7.18
N ALA A 205 -20.47 4.13 6.08
CA ALA A 205 -21.92 4.03 6.06
C ALA A 205 -22.33 3.09 4.94
N GLY A 206 -23.51 2.48 5.08
CA GLY A 206 -24.02 1.56 4.09
C GLY A 206 -25.36 0.96 4.49
N VAL A 207 -25.73 -0.08 3.75
CA VAL A 207 -26.98 -0.83 3.94
C VAL A 207 -26.64 -2.31 4.00
N MET A 208 -27.27 -3.03 4.93
CA MET A 208 -27.28 -4.49 4.94
C MET A 208 -28.67 -4.97 4.51
N ILE A 209 -28.69 -5.92 3.58
CA ILE A 209 -29.90 -6.61 3.13
C ILE A 209 -29.76 -8.07 3.57
N PRO A 210 -30.51 -8.51 4.61
CA PRO A 210 -30.50 -9.91 5.01
C PRO A 210 -31.09 -10.76 3.88
N ILE A 211 -30.39 -11.82 3.48
CA ILE A 211 -30.88 -12.83 2.54
C ILE A 211 -31.24 -14.07 3.37
N GLY A 212 -32.54 -14.31 3.54
CA GLY A 212 -33.10 -15.39 4.36
C GLY A 212 -34.62 -15.40 4.33
#